data_AF-A0A962WX60-F1
#
_entry.id   AF-A0A962WX60-F1
#
_cell.length_a   1.000
_cell.length_b   1.000
_cell.length_c   1.000
_cell.angle_alpha   90.00
_cell.angle_beta   90.00
_cell.angle_gamma   90.00
#
_symmetry.space_group_name_H-M   'P 1'
#
loop_
_entity.id
_entity.type
_entity.pdbx_description
1 polymer ?
#
loop_
_entity_poly.entity_id
_entity_poly.type
_entity_poly.pdbx_seq_one_letter_code
_entity_poly.pdbx_strand_id
1 'polypeptide(L)'
;LLPMGFCYPGRGKSGDLPPRPECAKTWRARLLAQLESIELTIVLGQYALDYHLGEKRKKNLTETVKNWREYWPRILALPHPSPRNNLWLRKNPWLEAELIPELQARVQEILQHRSA
;
A
#
# COMPACT_ATOMS: atom_id res chain seq x y z
N LEU A 1 -7.29 -8.42 1.51
CA LEU A 1 -6.60 -7.73 0.39
C LEU A 1 -7.66 -7.06 -0.48
N LEU A 2 -7.53 -5.76 -0.78
CA LEU A 2 -8.51 -5.02 -1.61
C LEU A 2 -7.82 -4.32 -2.80
N PRO A 3 -7.85 -4.88 -4.02
CA PRO A 3 -7.14 -4.33 -5.16
C PRO A 3 -7.80 -3.04 -5.70
N MET A 4 -7.05 -2.27 -6.49
CA MET A 4 -7.58 -1.07 -7.16
C MET A 4 -8.52 -1.39 -8.32
N GLY A 5 -8.34 -2.54 -8.98
CA GLY A 5 -9.23 -3.08 -10.00
C GLY A 5 -9.75 -4.45 -9.57
N PHE A 6 -11.02 -4.73 -9.85
CA PHE A 6 -11.69 -5.96 -9.41
C PHE A 6 -11.78 -7.05 -10.50
N CYS A 7 -11.17 -6.80 -11.65
CA CYS A 7 -11.06 -7.75 -12.75
C CYS A 7 -9.69 -7.65 -13.40
N TYR A 8 -9.27 -8.73 -14.06
CA TYR A 8 -8.11 -8.71 -14.93
C TYR A 8 -8.32 -7.67 -16.06
N PRO A 9 -7.47 -6.64 -16.20
CA PRO A 9 -7.72 -5.55 -17.13
C PRO A 9 -7.27 -5.87 -18.57
N GLY A 10 -6.66 -7.04 -18.80
CA GLY A 10 -6.06 -7.42 -20.07
C GLY A 10 -4.54 -7.23 -20.11
N ARG A 11 -3.90 -7.79 -21.14
CA ARG A 11 -2.44 -7.73 -21.32
C ARG A 11 -2.03 -6.47 -22.06
N GLY A 12 -1.13 -5.69 -21.45
CA GLY A 12 -0.44 -4.57 -22.06
C GLY A 12 0.96 -4.95 -22.59
N LYS A 13 1.74 -3.94 -22.97
CA LYS A 13 3.08 -4.15 -23.57
C LYS A 13 4.13 -4.67 -22.57
N SER A 14 4.06 -4.27 -21.30
CA SER A 14 5.08 -4.53 -20.28
C SER A 14 4.57 -5.31 -19.05
N GLY A 15 3.33 -5.78 -19.12
CA GLY A 15 2.58 -6.43 -18.05
C GLY A 15 1.08 -6.23 -18.28
N ASP A 16 0.30 -6.29 -17.22
CA ASP A 16 -1.13 -6.05 -17.30
C ASP A 16 -1.44 -4.56 -17.53
N LEU A 17 -2.61 -4.29 -18.12
CA LEU A 17 -3.14 -2.94 -18.24
C LEU A 17 -3.41 -2.32 -16.85
N PRO A 18 -3.51 -0.98 -16.76
CA PRO A 18 -3.79 -0.32 -15.49
C PRO A 18 -5.17 -0.72 -14.92
N PRO A 19 -5.37 -0.59 -13.59
CA PRO A 19 -6.68 -0.80 -12.98
C PRO A 19 -7.74 0.06 -13.63
N ARG A 20 -8.86 -0.59 -13.94
CA ARG A 20 -10.05 0.01 -14.54
C ARG A 20 -10.66 1.08 -13.60
N PRO A 21 -10.73 2.37 -13.99
CA PRO A 21 -11.05 3.47 -13.06
C PRO A 21 -12.48 3.41 -12.50
N GLU A 22 -13.42 2.78 -13.21
CA GLU A 22 -14.78 2.61 -12.71
C GLU A 22 -14.85 1.67 -11.50
N CYS A 23 -13.93 0.70 -11.36
CA CYS A 23 -13.90 -0.18 -10.19
C CYS A 23 -13.76 0.62 -8.89
N ALA A 24 -12.83 1.57 -8.86
CA ALA A 24 -12.65 2.42 -7.69
C ALA A 24 -13.85 3.34 -7.45
N LYS A 25 -14.37 3.96 -8.52
CA LYS A 25 -15.45 4.95 -8.42
C LYS A 25 -16.75 4.38 -7.86
N THR A 26 -17.17 3.18 -8.27
CA THR A 26 -18.50 2.68 -7.84
C THR A 26 -18.45 1.66 -6.72
N TRP A 27 -17.32 0.96 -6.49
CA TRP A 27 -17.28 -0.17 -5.54
C TRP A 27 -16.33 0.03 -4.36
N ARG A 28 -15.17 0.69 -4.52
CA ARG A 28 -14.15 0.73 -3.44
C ARG A 28 -14.63 1.42 -2.17
N ALA A 29 -15.23 2.61 -2.27
CA ALA A 29 -15.70 3.34 -1.10
C ALA A 29 -16.76 2.54 -0.32
N ARG A 30 -17.70 1.90 -1.05
CA ARG A 30 -18.74 1.04 -0.46
C ARG A 30 -18.13 -0.17 0.26
N LEU A 31 -17.17 -0.85 -0.36
CA LEU A 31 -16.50 -2.00 0.23
C LEU A 31 -15.69 -1.60 1.48
N LEU A 32 -14.93 -0.50 1.42
CA LEU A 32 -14.16 0.00 2.56
C LEU A 32 -15.06 0.38 3.74
N ALA A 33 -16.24 0.94 3.47
CA ALA A 33 -17.21 1.28 4.52
C ALA A 33 -17.75 0.06 5.28
N GLN A 34 -17.65 -1.15 4.73
CA GLN A 34 -18.04 -2.39 5.40
C GLN A 34 -16.89 -3.00 6.23
N LEU A 35 -15.69 -2.46 6.14
CA LEU A 35 -14.51 -2.94 6.86
C LEU A 35 -14.29 -2.04 8.10
N GLU A 36 -15.16 -2.21 9.10
CA GLU A 36 -15.29 -1.27 10.23
C GLU A 36 -14.11 -1.28 11.21
N SER A 37 -13.31 -2.34 11.22
CA SER A 37 -12.23 -2.52 12.18
C SER A 37 -10.84 -2.45 11.52
N ILE A 38 -10.66 -1.67 10.45
CA ILE A 38 -9.33 -1.49 9.86
C ILE A 38 -8.43 -0.68 10.79
N GLU A 39 -7.39 -1.32 11.31
CA GLU A 39 -6.39 -0.68 12.18
C GLU A 39 -5.10 -0.29 11.46
N LEU A 40 -4.81 -0.94 10.33
CA LEU A 40 -3.65 -0.67 9.47
C LEU A 40 -3.99 -0.93 8.01
N THR A 41 -3.69 0.04 7.14
CA THR A 41 -3.79 -0.09 5.68
C THR A 41 -2.39 -0.07 5.07
N ILE A 42 -1.97 -1.19 4.50
CA ILE A 42 -0.71 -1.28 3.74
C ILE A 42 -1.02 -0.95 2.27
N VAL A 43 -0.36 0.07 1.74
CA VAL A 43 -0.63 0.62 0.40
C VAL A 43 0.55 0.34 -0.53
N LEU A 44 0.27 -0.44 -1.58
CA LEU A 44 1.27 -0.93 -2.54
C LEU A 44 0.93 -0.51 -3.96
N GLY A 45 1.89 0.14 -4.63
CA GLY A 45 1.78 0.53 -6.03
C GLY A 45 1.14 1.90 -6.25
N GLN A 46 1.52 2.52 -7.37
CA GLN A 46 1.17 3.89 -7.76
C GLN A 46 -0.33 4.20 -7.67
N TYR A 47 -1.20 3.35 -8.23
CA TYR A 47 -2.65 3.59 -8.23
C TYR A 47 -3.25 3.54 -6.82
N ALA A 48 -2.71 2.70 -5.93
CA ALA A 48 -3.18 2.62 -4.55
C ALA A 48 -2.66 3.81 -3.73
N LEU A 49 -1.40 4.22 -3.95
CA LEU A 49 -0.82 5.41 -3.31
C LEU A 49 -1.61 6.67 -3.67
N ASP A 50 -1.95 6.86 -4.93
CA ASP A 50 -2.75 8.01 -5.36
C ASP A 50 -4.14 8.01 -4.72
N TYR A 51 -4.80 6.85 -4.65
CA TYR A 51 -6.12 6.74 -4.03
C TYR A 51 -6.10 7.03 -2.52
N HIS A 52 -5.10 6.52 -1.79
CA HIS A 52 -5.07 6.59 -0.32
C HIS A 52 -4.38 7.84 0.22
N LEU A 53 -3.38 8.39 -0.49
CA LEU A 53 -2.59 9.53 -0.02
C LEU A 53 -2.96 10.83 -0.74
N GLY A 54 -3.37 10.78 -2.01
CA GLY A 54 -3.67 11.97 -2.81
C GLY A 54 -2.55 13.01 -2.72
N GLU A 55 -2.92 14.25 -2.40
CA GLU A 55 -1.99 15.39 -2.22
C GLU A 55 -0.98 15.21 -1.08
N LYS A 56 -1.21 14.28 -0.13
CA LYS A 56 -0.24 14.01 0.94
C LYS A 56 0.98 13.25 0.45
N ARG A 57 0.88 12.61 -0.72
CA ARG A 57 1.99 11.89 -1.36
C ARG A 57 3.18 12.84 -1.58
N LYS A 58 4.39 12.31 -1.46
CA LYS A 58 5.62 13.08 -1.74
C LYS A 58 5.98 13.02 -3.22
N LYS A 59 7.01 13.76 -3.63
CA LYS A 59 7.39 13.96 -5.04
C LYS A 59 7.59 12.65 -5.81
N ASN A 60 8.06 11.61 -5.14
CA ASN A 60 8.29 10.29 -5.74
C ASN A 60 8.00 9.15 -4.74
N LEU A 61 8.07 7.90 -5.22
CA LEU A 61 7.86 6.70 -4.40
C LEU A 61 8.83 6.65 -3.22
N THR A 62 10.12 6.90 -3.47
CA THR A 62 11.15 6.83 -2.43
C THR A 62 10.86 7.79 -1.29
N GLU A 63 10.57 9.06 -1.60
CA GLU A 63 10.23 10.04 -0.58
C GLU A 63 8.92 9.71 0.13
N THR A 64 7.93 9.17 -0.58
CA THR A 64 6.65 8.77 0.03
C THR A 64 6.85 7.65 1.04
N VAL A 65 7.64 6.64 0.70
CA VAL A 65 7.96 5.52 1.60
C VAL A 65 8.91 5.98 2.72
N LYS A 66 9.88 6.85 2.44
CA LYS A 66 10.82 7.36 3.46
C LYS A 66 10.11 8.17 4.54
N ASN A 67 9.06 8.91 4.18
CA ASN A 67 8.24 9.68 5.12
C ASN A 67 7.05 8.87 5.69
N TRP A 68 7.18 7.55 5.78
CA TRP A 68 6.09 6.66 6.23
C TRP A 68 5.49 7.03 7.60
N ARG A 69 6.31 7.61 8.50
CA ARG A 69 5.89 8.04 9.84
C ARG A 69 4.80 9.12 9.82
N GLU A 70 4.65 9.87 8.74
CA GLU A 70 3.59 10.89 8.59
C GLU A 70 2.19 10.27 8.45
N TYR A 71 2.10 9.01 7.98
CA TYR A 71 0.85 8.30 7.78
C TYR A 71 0.62 7.21 8.85
N TRP A 72 1.64 6.94 9.67
CA TRP A 72 1.63 5.98 10.77
C TRP A 72 0.70 6.42 11.91
N PRO A 73 0.08 5.49 12.68
CA PRO A 73 0.10 4.02 12.56
C PRO A 73 -0.99 3.43 11.67
N ARG A 74 -1.80 4.28 11.00
CA ARG A 74 -2.99 3.83 10.27
C ARG A 74 -2.72 3.44 8.82
N ILE A 75 -1.74 4.08 8.17
CA ILE A 75 -1.41 3.84 6.77
C ILE A 75 0.09 3.64 6.65
N LEU A 76 0.49 2.66 5.84
CA LEU A 76 1.88 2.42 5.51
C LEU A 76 2.06 2.28 4.00
N ALA A 77 2.77 3.23 3.40
CA ALA A 77 3.18 3.17 2.00
C ALA A 77 4.41 2.27 1.85
N LEU A 78 4.37 1.33 0.90
CA LEU A 78 5.48 0.43 0.61
C LEU A 78 5.69 0.29 -0.91
N PRO A 79 6.93 0.01 -1.36
CA PRO A 79 7.15 -0.40 -2.75
C PRO A 79 6.45 -1.73 -3.03
N HIS A 80 6.01 -1.94 -4.27
CA HIS A 80 5.42 -3.23 -4.65
C HIS A 80 6.45 -4.37 -4.47
N PRO A 81 6.08 -5.56 -3.96
CA PRO A 81 7.00 -6.70 -3.81
C PRO A 81 7.26 -7.40 -5.16
N SER A 82 7.72 -6.66 -6.16
CA SER A 82 8.13 -7.18 -7.46
C SER A 82 9.65 -7.32 -7.52
N PRO A 83 10.19 -8.35 -8.19
CA PRO A 83 11.63 -8.44 -8.47
C PRO A 83 12.21 -7.20 -9.17
N ARG A 84 11.36 -6.45 -9.90
CA ARG A 84 11.73 -5.16 -10.52
C ARG A 84 12.19 -4.11 -9.50
N ASN A 85 11.81 -4.25 -8.22
CA ASN A 85 12.19 -3.34 -7.14
C ASN A 85 13.45 -3.79 -6.38
N ASN A 86 14.10 -4.91 -6.74
CA ASN A 86 15.30 -5.39 -6.03
C ASN A 86 16.44 -4.36 -6.01
N LEU A 87 16.68 -3.65 -7.11
CA LEU A 87 17.68 -2.57 -7.15
C LEU A 87 17.29 -1.41 -6.23
N TRP A 88 16.00 -1.07 -6.17
CA TRP A 88 15.50 -0.04 -5.28
C TRP A 88 15.71 -0.43 -3.81
N LEU A 89 15.41 -1.68 -3.44
CA LEU A 89 15.60 -2.19 -2.08
C LEU A 89 17.08 -2.13 -1.66
N ARG A 90 18.00 -2.58 -2.53
CA ARG A 90 19.45 -2.49 -2.28
C ARG A 90 19.93 -1.04 -2.07
N LYS A 91 19.32 -0.07 -2.75
CA LYS A 91 19.65 1.36 -2.61
C LYS A 91 18.98 2.02 -1.38
N ASN A 92 18.03 1.35 -0.75
CA ASN A 92 17.25 1.86 0.37
C ASN A 92 17.26 0.86 1.54
N PRO A 93 18.44 0.51 2.10
CA PRO A 93 18.56 -0.50 3.15
C PRO A 93 17.83 -0.14 4.44
N TRP A 94 17.59 1.17 4.67
CA TRP A 94 16.79 1.68 5.78
C TRP A 94 15.37 1.11 5.80
N LEU A 95 14.81 0.69 4.66
CA LEU A 95 13.48 0.07 4.64
C LEU A 95 13.48 -1.21 5.48
N GLU A 96 14.45 -2.08 5.26
CA GLU A 96 14.56 -3.35 5.98
C GLU A 96 15.07 -3.15 7.42
N ALA A 97 16.00 -2.22 7.62
CA ALA A 97 16.59 -1.96 8.94
C ALA A 97 15.65 -1.23 9.91
N GLU A 98 14.77 -0.34 9.41
CA GLU A 98 13.97 0.54 10.27
C GLU A 98 12.46 0.33 10.10
N LEU A 99 11.96 0.27 8.86
CA LEU A 99 10.52 0.27 8.61
C LEU A 99 9.91 -1.12 8.83
N ILE A 100 10.57 -2.18 8.34
CA ILE A 100 10.04 -3.55 8.42
C ILE A 100 9.88 -4.03 9.88
N PRO A 101 10.83 -3.80 10.82
CA PRO A 101 10.65 -4.16 12.21
C PRO A 101 9.44 -3.47 12.86
N GLU A 102 9.23 -2.18 12.59
CA GLU A 102 8.08 -1.41 13.09
C GLU A 102 6.76 -1.95 12.54
N LEU A 103 6.73 -2.30 11.25
CA LEU A 103 5.58 -2.95 10.63
C LEU A 103 5.28 -4.31 11.29
N GLN A 104 6.30 -5.14 11.51
CA GLN A 104 6.14 -6.44 12.16
C GLN A 104 5.58 -6.31 13.57
N ALA A 105 6.12 -5.40 14.38
CA ALA A 105 5.63 -5.12 15.73
C ALA A 105 4.16 -4.68 15.73
N ARG A 106 3.79 -3.75 14.84
CA ARG A 106 2.41 -3.26 14.72
C ARG A 106 1.43 -4.34 14.25
N VAL A 107 1.82 -5.16 13.29
CA VAL A 107 0.99 -6.29 12.84
C VAL A 107 0.79 -7.28 13.98
N GLN A 108 1.86 -7.58 14.74
CA GLN A 108 1.76 -8.47 15.89
C GLN A 108 0.80 -7.92 16.96
N GLU A 109 0.91 -6.64 17.30
CA GLU A 109 -0.01 -5.96 18.23
C GLU A 109 -1.48 -6.11 17.80
N ILE A 110 -1.78 -5.80 16.53
CA ILE A 110 -3.15 -5.88 15.96
C ILE A 110 -3.69 -7.32 16.03
N LEU A 111 -2.86 -8.32 15.72
CA LEU A 111 -3.29 -9.72 15.75
C LEU A 111 -3.52 -10.24 17.18
N GLN A 112 -2.73 -9.74 18.14
CA GLN A 112 -2.88 -10.12 19.55
C GLN A 112 -4.13 -9.49 20.20
N HIS A 113 -4.45 -8.24 19.89
CA HIS A 113 -5.63 -7.55 20.42
C HIS A 113 -6.97 -8.18 20.00
N ARG A 114 -7.00 -8.96 18.92
CA ARG A 114 -8.20 -9.64 18.41
C ARG A 114 -8.39 -11.06 18.91
N SER A 115 -7.42 -11.58 19.67
CA SER A 115 -7.45 -12.95 20.20
C SER A 115 -7.96 -13.00 21.66
N ALA A 116 -8.49 -11.90 22.17
CA ALA A 116 -9.14 -11.75 23.47
C ALA A 116 -10.62 -11.35 23.26
#